data_AF-A0A800BWR2-F1
#
_entry.id   AF-A0A800BWR2-F1
#
_cell.length_a   1.000
_cell.length_b   1.000
_cell.length_c   1.000
_cell.angle_alpha   90.00
_cell.angle_beta   90.00
_cell.angle_gamma   90.00
#
_symmetry.space_group_name_H-M   'P 1'
#
loop_
_entity.id
_entity.type
_entity.pdbx_description
1 polymer ?
#
loop_
_entity_poly.entity_id
_entity_poly.type
_entity_poly.pdbx_seq_one_letter_code
_entity_poly.pdbx_strand_id
1 'polypeptide(L)'
;MSQTPVQEKLDFKALVAMGVGGMIGGGIFSVLGLSIQQAGHAAPLAFIIGGAIALLTGLSYARLGLHFQSAGGSFTYLEKAFHSQRFAAIIGWFLLVGYVGTMALYSYTFGSYGSALLSGGAPNSAAHHLLMSVVLLSFLGINLWGVRASGQTESLIVFIKVVILAGFAVIGFIYLDPEKLVPFFDQGLGGILLGAALIFVAYEGFELIPNAINDMENPERDLGRSIITAILITTLVYVTVSVVAVGNLTPAQIQQYGEYALAVAAQPILGKAGFVLIALAALFSTASAINATLFGTARLSYVMARQKELPPAFTLKSRRNVPWVSLLIITLVTLVFVNVANLQIIAAFASSTFLLLFALVNAAAFKLRHQIGLFGLWPMLGLVGAAAAWVMLLVDLYHHQQETLWWLLIFYGVVAGVELLFSQRRIGASDKEN
;
A
#
# COMPACT_ATOMS: atom_id res chain seq x y z
N MET A 1 -9.48 24.48 -30.97
CA MET A 1 -8.22 24.04 -30.33
C MET A 1 -8.40 24.16 -28.82
N SER A 2 -8.84 23.09 -28.16
CA SER A 2 -8.92 23.07 -26.69
C SER A 2 -7.50 22.94 -26.14
N GLN A 3 -6.95 24.03 -25.61
CA GLN A 3 -5.71 24.02 -24.87
C GLN A 3 -5.88 23.03 -23.70
N THR A 4 -5.29 21.85 -23.82
CA THR A 4 -5.10 20.97 -22.68
C THR A 4 -4.26 21.76 -21.68
N PRO A 5 -4.74 22.00 -20.45
CA PRO A 5 -3.92 22.71 -19.47
C PRO A 5 -2.59 21.97 -19.35
N VAL A 6 -1.48 22.72 -19.45
CA VAL A 6 -0.14 22.17 -19.24
C VAL A 6 -0.15 21.51 -17.87
N GLN A 7 -0.13 20.18 -17.85
CA GLN A 7 -0.09 19.43 -16.61
C GLN A 7 1.27 19.72 -16.00
N GLU A 8 1.26 20.34 -14.81
CA GLU A 8 2.48 20.69 -14.08
C GLU A 8 3.30 19.40 -13.89
N LYS A 9 4.52 19.39 -14.45
CA LYS A 9 5.39 18.21 -14.34
C LYS A 9 5.81 18.04 -12.88
N LEU A 10 5.98 16.80 -12.46
CA LEU A 10 6.41 16.44 -11.12
C LEU A 10 7.94 16.57 -11.03
N ASP A 11 8.38 17.42 -10.10
CA ASP A 11 9.78 17.54 -9.72
C ASP A 11 10.21 16.38 -8.80
N PHE A 12 11.52 16.29 -8.52
CA PHE A 12 12.07 15.24 -7.65
C PHE A 12 11.40 15.22 -6.26
N LYS A 13 11.08 16.38 -5.68
CA LYS A 13 10.49 16.47 -4.34
C LYS A 13 9.06 15.95 -4.34
N ALA A 14 8.27 16.28 -5.34
CA ALA A 14 6.92 15.78 -5.53
C ALA A 14 6.92 14.25 -5.73
N LEU A 15 7.88 13.69 -6.46
CA LEU A 15 8.02 12.24 -6.63
C LEU A 15 8.38 11.52 -5.34
N VAL A 16 9.32 12.07 -4.55
CA VAL A 16 9.63 11.53 -3.22
C VAL A 16 8.41 11.64 -2.30
N ALA A 17 7.72 12.79 -2.30
CA ALA A 17 6.50 12.99 -1.52
C ALA A 17 5.38 12.02 -1.94
N MET A 18 5.22 11.72 -3.22
CA MET A 18 4.27 10.73 -3.72
C MET A 18 4.57 9.33 -3.16
N GLY A 19 5.83 8.87 -3.20
CA GLY A 19 6.22 7.58 -2.65
C GLY A 19 6.09 7.50 -1.13
N VAL A 20 6.65 8.48 -0.41
CA VAL A 20 6.55 8.57 1.06
C VAL A 20 5.09 8.71 1.50
N GLY A 21 4.32 9.48 0.75
CA GLY A 21 2.90 9.72 0.96
C GLY A 21 2.08 8.45 0.83
N GLY A 22 2.32 7.67 -0.24
CA GLY A 22 1.68 6.38 -0.47
C GLY A 22 2.03 5.37 0.62
N MET A 23 3.30 5.26 1.01
CA MET A 23 3.73 4.32 2.05
C MET A 23 3.18 4.71 3.43
N ILE A 24 3.48 5.92 3.91
CA ILE A 24 3.03 6.37 5.25
C ILE A 24 1.50 6.49 5.32
N GLY A 25 0.84 6.77 4.19
CA GLY A 25 -0.60 6.93 3.96
C GLY A 25 -1.48 6.18 4.95
N GLY A 26 -1.40 4.86 4.92
CA GLY A 26 -1.87 4.00 6.00
C GLY A 26 -0.96 2.81 6.23
N GLY A 27 0.35 2.92 5.96
CA GLY A 27 1.30 1.89 6.36
C GLY A 27 1.45 1.87 7.87
N ILE A 28 2.36 2.71 8.40
CA ILE A 28 2.70 2.72 9.83
C ILE A 28 1.50 2.91 10.77
N PHE A 29 0.51 3.71 10.38
CA PHE A 29 -0.66 3.93 11.22
C PHE A 29 -1.53 2.67 11.40
N SER A 30 -1.58 1.80 10.38
CA SER A 30 -2.46 0.63 10.36
C SER A 30 -1.78 -0.63 10.87
N VAL A 31 -0.55 -0.89 10.42
CA VAL A 31 0.08 -2.20 10.62
C VAL A 31 1.11 -2.23 11.75
N LEU A 32 1.39 -1.09 12.41
CA LEU A 32 2.33 -1.05 13.53
C LEU A 32 1.86 -1.97 14.68
N GLY A 33 0.60 -1.88 15.09
CA GLY A 33 0.07 -2.74 16.14
C GLY A 33 0.16 -4.23 15.80
N LEU A 34 -0.17 -4.59 14.56
CA LEU A 34 -0.03 -5.97 14.05
C LEU A 34 1.43 -6.43 14.07
N SER A 35 2.37 -5.56 13.67
CA SER A 35 3.81 -5.86 13.72
C SER A 35 4.26 -6.16 15.14
N ILE A 36 3.87 -5.33 16.10
CA ILE A 36 4.27 -5.52 17.50
C ILE A 36 3.60 -6.77 18.09
N GLN A 37 2.37 -7.10 17.71
CA GLN A 37 1.72 -8.35 18.14
C GLN A 37 2.46 -9.60 17.63
N GLN A 38 3.00 -9.57 16.41
CA GLN A 38 3.69 -10.73 15.82
C GLN A 38 5.18 -10.80 16.17
N ALA A 39 5.88 -9.66 16.13
CA ALA A 39 7.34 -9.57 16.29
C ALA A 39 7.76 -9.10 17.69
N GLY A 40 6.83 -8.70 18.53
CA GLY A 40 7.08 -8.21 19.89
C GLY A 40 8.02 -7.02 19.90
N HIS A 41 9.03 -7.08 20.76
CA HIS A 41 10.02 -6.02 20.90
C HIS A 41 10.88 -5.86 19.64
N ALA A 42 11.00 -6.90 18.82
CA ALA A 42 11.74 -6.89 17.57
C ALA A 42 10.94 -6.38 16.36
N ALA A 43 9.76 -5.78 16.54
CA ALA A 43 9.02 -5.10 15.47
C ALA A 43 9.86 -4.14 14.60
N PRO A 44 10.82 -3.36 15.15
CA PRO A 44 11.72 -2.55 14.32
C PRO A 44 12.52 -3.36 13.30
N LEU A 45 12.95 -4.58 13.63
CA LEU A 45 13.63 -5.47 12.68
C LEU A 45 12.69 -5.94 11.57
N ALA A 46 11.41 -6.18 11.88
CA ALA A 46 10.42 -6.53 10.87
C ALA A 46 10.27 -5.39 9.82
N PHE A 47 10.24 -4.14 10.27
CA PHE A 47 10.26 -2.98 9.37
C PHE A 47 11.55 -2.87 8.56
N ILE A 48 12.72 -3.16 9.14
CA ILE A 48 14.00 -3.18 8.39
C ILE A 48 13.97 -4.25 7.29
N ILE A 49 13.50 -5.46 7.59
CA ILE A 49 13.40 -6.56 6.61
C ILE A 49 12.44 -6.18 5.47
N GLY A 50 11.25 -5.66 5.81
CA GLY A 50 10.30 -5.16 4.82
C GLY A 50 10.91 -4.06 3.93
N GLY A 51 11.63 -3.12 4.53
CA GLY A 51 12.34 -2.04 3.82
C GLY A 51 13.45 -2.54 2.91
N ALA A 52 14.18 -3.58 3.32
CA ALA A 52 15.22 -4.20 2.50
C ALA A 52 14.62 -4.91 1.27
N ILE A 53 13.54 -5.68 1.45
CA ILE A 53 12.81 -6.33 0.35
C ILE A 53 12.23 -5.26 -0.60
N ALA A 54 11.65 -4.20 -0.05
CA ALA A 54 11.14 -3.07 -0.82
C ALA A 54 12.25 -2.37 -1.61
N LEU A 55 13.42 -2.15 -1.01
CA LEU A 55 14.56 -1.50 -1.66
C LEU A 55 15.10 -2.34 -2.83
N LEU A 56 15.29 -3.65 -2.63
CA LEU A 56 15.72 -4.58 -3.69
C LEU A 56 14.72 -4.58 -4.85
N THR A 57 13.42 -4.60 -4.53
CA THR A 57 12.35 -4.51 -5.51
C THR A 57 12.33 -3.15 -6.20
N GLY A 58 12.53 -2.06 -5.46
CA GLY A 58 12.59 -0.70 -5.97
C GLY A 58 13.70 -0.50 -7.00
N LEU A 59 14.84 -1.19 -6.86
CA LEU A 59 15.90 -1.21 -7.89
C LEU A 59 15.41 -1.87 -9.19
N SER A 60 14.66 -2.96 -9.09
CA SER A 60 14.02 -3.63 -10.23
C SER A 60 13.02 -2.68 -10.91
N TYR A 61 12.14 -2.03 -10.15
CA TYR A 61 11.19 -1.04 -10.67
C TYR A 61 11.87 0.15 -11.33
N ALA A 62 12.93 0.69 -10.74
CA ALA A 62 13.66 1.81 -11.31
C ALA A 62 14.20 1.46 -12.71
N ARG A 63 14.81 0.29 -12.87
CA ARG A 63 15.40 -0.13 -14.15
C ARG A 63 14.35 -0.53 -15.18
N LEU A 64 13.30 -1.25 -14.77
CA LEU A 64 12.18 -1.58 -15.66
C LEU A 64 11.42 -0.34 -16.12
N GLY A 65 11.17 0.61 -15.20
CA GLY A 65 10.49 1.86 -15.50
C GLY A 65 11.26 2.75 -16.46
N LEU A 66 12.58 2.89 -16.28
CA LEU A 66 13.43 3.62 -17.22
C LEU A 66 13.47 2.98 -18.61
N HIS A 67 13.45 1.64 -18.67
CA HIS A 67 13.53 0.90 -19.93
C HIS A 67 12.22 0.96 -20.72
N PHE A 68 11.07 0.77 -20.06
CA PHE A 68 9.77 0.70 -20.74
C PHE A 68 9.03 2.03 -20.85
N GLN A 69 9.32 3.00 -19.97
CA GLN A 69 8.69 4.32 -19.90
C GLN A 69 7.16 4.30 -20.04
N SER A 70 6.53 3.32 -19.40
CA SER A 70 5.08 3.11 -19.46
C SER A 70 4.43 3.48 -18.13
N ALA A 71 3.32 4.21 -18.22
CA ALA A 71 2.43 4.48 -17.08
C ALA A 71 1.63 3.24 -16.62
N GLY A 72 1.76 2.10 -17.31
CA GLY A 72 1.12 0.84 -16.92
C GLY A 72 1.87 0.05 -15.83
N GLY A 73 3.03 0.54 -15.38
CA GLY A 73 3.77 -0.01 -14.24
C GLY A 73 3.99 -1.52 -14.33
N SER A 74 3.72 -2.21 -13.22
CA SER A 74 3.88 -3.67 -13.07
C SER A 74 3.19 -4.48 -14.17
N PHE A 75 1.99 -4.06 -14.58
CA PHE A 75 1.26 -4.74 -15.65
C PHE A 75 2.07 -4.75 -16.96
N THR A 76 2.60 -3.59 -17.38
CA THR A 76 3.42 -3.52 -18.60
C THR A 76 4.73 -4.30 -18.45
N TYR A 77 5.38 -4.24 -17.29
CA TYR A 77 6.66 -4.93 -17.08
C TYR A 77 6.51 -6.45 -17.23
N LEU A 78 5.45 -7.01 -16.67
CA LEU A 78 5.17 -8.44 -16.72
C LEU A 78 4.73 -8.89 -18.11
N GLU A 79 3.87 -8.11 -18.79
CA GLU A 79 3.48 -8.35 -20.17
C GLU A 79 4.71 -8.47 -21.08
N LYS A 80 5.61 -7.49 -21.01
CA LYS A 80 6.83 -7.43 -21.84
C LYS A 80 7.84 -8.50 -21.47
N ALA A 81 8.01 -8.81 -20.18
CA ALA A 81 8.96 -9.84 -19.76
C ALA A 81 8.51 -11.25 -20.15
N PHE A 82 7.23 -11.59 -19.97
CA PHE A 82 6.74 -12.95 -20.15
C PHE A 82 6.10 -13.23 -21.51
N HIS A 83 5.89 -12.21 -22.35
CA HIS A 83 5.28 -12.34 -23.68
C HIS A 83 3.92 -13.06 -23.65
N SER A 84 3.18 -12.90 -22.56
CA SER A 84 1.89 -13.56 -22.35
C SER A 84 0.88 -12.55 -21.88
N GLN A 85 -0.05 -12.22 -22.77
CA GLN A 85 -1.14 -11.29 -22.49
C GLN A 85 -2.09 -11.83 -21.41
N ARG A 86 -2.41 -13.13 -21.45
CA ARG A 86 -3.22 -13.78 -20.41
C ARG A 86 -2.57 -13.71 -19.02
N PHE A 87 -1.25 -13.89 -18.96
CA PHE A 87 -0.53 -13.78 -17.69
C PHE A 87 -0.56 -12.34 -17.17
N ALA A 88 -0.29 -11.36 -18.04
CA ALA A 88 -0.38 -9.96 -17.68
C ALA A 88 -1.78 -9.55 -17.20
N ALA A 89 -2.84 -10.07 -17.84
CA ALA A 89 -4.22 -9.84 -17.46
C ALA A 89 -4.52 -10.32 -16.02
N ILE A 90 -4.17 -11.57 -15.70
CA ILE A 90 -4.33 -12.15 -14.36
C ILE A 90 -3.61 -11.29 -13.31
N ILE A 91 -2.37 -10.87 -13.59
CA ILE A 91 -1.63 -10.04 -12.65
C ILE A 91 -2.20 -8.62 -12.56
N GLY A 92 -2.72 -8.06 -13.66
CA GLY A 92 -3.44 -6.80 -13.64
C GLY A 92 -4.68 -6.86 -12.73
N TRP A 93 -5.43 -7.96 -12.77
CA TRP A 93 -6.54 -8.19 -11.84
C TRP A 93 -6.09 -8.29 -10.39
N PHE A 94 -5.01 -9.04 -10.11
CA PHE A 94 -4.42 -9.06 -8.77
C PHE A 94 -3.95 -7.68 -8.32
N LEU A 95 -3.37 -6.88 -9.21
CA LEU A 95 -2.97 -5.51 -8.89
C LEU A 95 -4.17 -4.62 -8.52
N LEU A 96 -5.26 -4.65 -9.29
CA LEU A 96 -6.48 -3.90 -8.98
C LEU A 96 -7.08 -4.29 -7.63
N VAL A 97 -7.09 -5.58 -7.34
CA VAL A 97 -7.65 -6.11 -6.10
C VAL A 97 -6.69 -5.89 -4.91
N GLY A 98 -5.38 -5.89 -5.15
CA GLY A 98 -4.38 -5.44 -4.18
C GLY A 98 -4.66 -4.00 -3.74
N TYR A 99 -4.94 -3.10 -4.68
CA TYR A 99 -5.35 -1.72 -4.36
C TYR A 99 -6.67 -1.64 -3.59
N VAL A 100 -7.65 -2.52 -3.86
CA VAL A 100 -8.86 -2.65 -3.03
C VAL A 100 -8.48 -3.00 -1.58
N GLY A 101 -7.55 -3.95 -1.38
CA GLY A 101 -7.01 -4.29 -0.06
C GLY A 101 -6.32 -3.10 0.62
N THR A 102 -5.47 -2.37 -0.11
CA THR A 102 -4.80 -1.16 0.39
C THR A 102 -5.81 -0.07 0.79
N MET A 103 -6.84 0.20 -0.02
CA MET A 103 -7.86 1.19 0.33
C MET A 103 -8.72 0.75 1.51
N ALA A 104 -9.01 -0.56 1.63
CA ALA A 104 -9.68 -1.11 2.80
C ALA A 104 -8.81 -0.90 4.05
N LEU A 105 -7.49 -1.12 3.97
CA LEU A 105 -6.55 -0.88 5.07
C LEU A 105 -6.57 0.58 5.52
N TYR A 106 -6.52 1.52 4.57
CA TYR A 106 -6.54 2.95 4.87
C TYR A 106 -7.87 3.39 5.48
N SER A 107 -8.98 2.89 4.94
CA SER A 107 -10.32 3.17 5.44
C SER A 107 -10.51 2.62 6.86
N TYR A 108 -10.07 1.39 7.10
CA TYR A 108 -10.10 0.76 8.42
C TYR A 108 -9.40 1.63 9.46
N THR A 109 -8.17 2.05 9.15
CA THR A 109 -7.38 2.90 10.03
C THR A 109 -8.00 4.29 10.22
N PHE A 110 -8.60 4.88 9.19
CA PHE A 110 -9.38 6.10 9.35
C PHE A 110 -10.52 5.88 10.37
N GLY A 111 -11.23 4.76 10.27
CA GLY A 111 -12.26 4.36 11.21
C GLY A 111 -11.74 4.16 12.64
N SER A 112 -10.61 3.46 12.83
CA SER A 112 -10.05 3.17 14.17
C SER A 112 -9.61 4.44 14.87
N TYR A 113 -8.78 5.27 14.22
CA TYR A 113 -8.33 6.54 14.82
C TYR A 113 -9.48 7.54 14.99
N GLY A 114 -10.40 7.61 14.03
CA GLY A 114 -11.52 8.55 14.09
C GLY A 114 -12.53 8.18 15.18
N SER A 115 -12.87 6.90 15.30
CA SER A 115 -13.76 6.44 16.37
C SER A 115 -13.14 6.63 17.74
N ALA A 116 -11.85 6.32 17.90
CA ALA A 116 -11.12 6.57 19.14
C ALA A 116 -11.06 8.06 19.50
N LEU A 117 -10.95 8.96 18.52
CA LEU A 117 -10.98 10.41 18.76
C LEU A 117 -12.36 10.89 19.22
N LEU A 118 -13.44 10.37 18.64
CA LEU A 118 -14.83 10.75 18.98
C LEU A 118 -15.28 10.18 20.33
N SER A 119 -14.82 8.98 20.68
CA SER A 119 -15.22 8.27 21.90
C SER A 119 -14.28 8.49 23.09
N GLY A 120 -13.21 9.28 22.93
CA GLY A 120 -12.20 9.47 23.96
C GLY A 120 -11.37 8.20 24.25
N GLY A 121 -11.19 7.32 23.26
CA GLY A 121 -10.43 6.08 23.37
C GLY A 121 -11.25 4.85 23.77
N ALA A 122 -12.58 4.97 23.84
CA ALA A 122 -13.47 3.82 24.07
C ALA A 122 -13.81 3.10 22.75
N PRO A 123 -13.81 1.76 22.69
CA PRO A 123 -14.23 1.03 21.49
C PRO A 123 -15.69 1.40 21.12
N ASN A 124 -15.89 1.94 19.91
CA ASN A 124 -17.21 2.23 19.37
C ASN A 124 -17.32 1.65 17.96
N SER A 125 -17.77 0.40 17.88
CA SER A 125 -17.88 -0.34 16.62
C SER A 125 -18.80 0.37 15.62
N ALA A 126 -19.93 0.94 16.05
CA ALA A 126 -20.84 1.66 15.16
C ALA A 126 -20.17 2.91 14.54
N ALA A 127 -19.48 3.71 15.35
CA ALA A 127 -18.74 4.87 14.85
C ALA A 127 -17.58 4.45 13.94
N HIS A 128 -16.88 3.37 14.27
CA HIS A 128 -15.82 2.80 13.46
C HIS A 128 -16.32 2.42 12.05
N HIS A 129 -17.36 1.58 11.95
CA HIS A 129 -17.97 1.19 10.65
C HIS A 129 -18.53 2.37 9.86
N LEU A 130 -19.16 3.33 10.54
CA LEU A 130 -19.66 4.53 9.91
C LEU A 130 -18.53 5.36 9.29
N LEU A 131 -17.44 5.60 10.03
CA LEU A 131 -16.32 6.41 9.56
C LEU A 131 -15.56 5.75 8.41
N MET A 132 -15.35 4.43 8.45
CA MET A 132 -14.79 3.66 7.32
C MET A 132 -15.60 3.86 6.04
N SER A 133 -16.93 3.79 6.15
CA SER A 133 -17.83 3.91 5.01
C SER A 133 -17.91 5.36 4.50
N VAL A 134 -18.00 6.33 5.41
CA VAL A 134 -18.11 7.76 5.08
C VAL A 134 -16.85 8.26 4.35
N VAL A 135 -15.64 7.89 4.78
CA VAL A 135 -14.42 8.36 4.11
C VAL A 135 -14.35 7.87 2.65
N LEU A 136 -14.70 6.60 2.40
CA LEU A 136 -14.72 6.03 1.05
C LEU A 136 -15.78 6.69 0.16
N LEU A 137 -17.00 6.88 0.68
CA LEU A 137 -18.09 7.55 -0.06
C LEU A 137 -17.79 9.02 -0.33
N SER A 138 -17.13 9.70 0.61
CA SER A 138 -16.70 11.09 0.45
C SER A 138 -15.71 11.24 -0.70
N PHE A 139 -14.66 10.39 -0.74
CA PHE A 139 -13.68 10.43 -1.82
C PHE A 139 -14.22 9.91 -3.15
N LEU A 140 -15.18 8.98 -3.15
CA LEU A 140 -15.94 8.65 -4.34
C LEU A 140 -16.65 9.89 -4.90
N GLY A 141 -17.37 10.64 -4.05
CA GLY A 141 -18.05 11.89 -4.42
C GLY A 141 -17.08 12.94 -4.98
N ILE A 142 -15.96 13.18 -4.30
CA ILE A 142 -14.91 14.12 -4.72
C ILE A 142 -14.34 13.73 -6.09
N ASN A 143 -14.01 12.45 -6.29
CA ASN A 143 -13.43 11.95 -7.54
C ASN A 143 -14.45 11.98 -8.70
N LEU A 144 -15.72 11.62 -8.44
CA LEU A 144 -16.80 11.76 -9.43
C LEU A 144 -17.05 13.22 -9.81
N TRP A 145 -16.87 14.15 -8.87
CA TRP A 145 -16.92 15.58 -9.16
C TRP A 145 -15.79 16.01 -10.10
N GLY A 146 -14.74 15.21 -10.26
CA GLY A 146 -13.58 15.55 -11.09
C GLY A 146 -12.67 16.58 -10.43
N VAL A 147 -12.77 16.75 -9.11
CA VAL A 147 -11.81 17.53 -8.34
C VAL A 147 -10.50 16.75 -8.34
N ARG A 148 -9.50 17.29 -9.04
CA ARG A 148 -8.14 16.77 -8.96
C ARG A 148 -7.45 17.47 -7.80
N ALA A 149 -6.99 16.69 -6.82
CA ALA A 149 -6.08 17.23 -5.83
C ALA A 149 -4.83 17.76 -6.55
N SER A 150 -4.39 18.97 -6.19
CA SER A 150 -3.12 19.49 -6.69
C SER A 150 -1.98 18.66 -6.08
N GLY A 151 -0.97 18.30 -6.88
CA GLY A 151 0.24 17.62 -6.38
C GLY A 151 0.94 18.41 -5.27
N GLN A 152 0.75 19.74 -5.23
CA GLN A 152 1.24 20.59 -4.15
C GLN A 152 0.50 20.35 -2.82
N THR A 153 -0.82 20.14 -2.87
CA THR A 153 -1.63 19.81 -1.68
C THR A 153 -1.21 18.46 -1.11
N GLU A 154 -1.01 17.47 -1.96
CA GLU A 154 -0.53 16.15 -1.54
C GLU A 154 0.87 16.25 -0.92
N SER A 155 1.80 16.94 -1.58
CA SER A 155 3.16 17.16 -1.05
C SER A 155 3.16 17.85 0.31
N LEU A 156 2.28 18.83 0.53
CA LEU A 156 2.13 19.50 1.82
C LEU A 156 1.61 18.55 2.90
N ILE A 157 0.58 17.74 2.62
CA ILE A 157 0.05 16.75 3.58
C ILE A 157 1.15 15.76 3.96
N VAL A 158 1.92 15.29 2.98
CA VAL A 158 3.03 14.36 3.20
C VAL A 158 4.12 14.99 4.08
N PHE A 159 4.51 16.23 3.78
CA PHE A 159 5.48 16.95 4.59
C PHE A 159 5.01 17.08 6.04
N ILE A 160 3.76 17.49 6.26
CA ILE A 160 3.18 17.65 7.61
C ILE A 160 3.21 16.32 8.38
N LYS A 161 2.72 15.22 7.78
CA LYS A 161 2.71 13.92 8.49
C LYS A 161 4.10 13.38 8.79
N VAL A 162 5.07 13.58 7.88
CA VAL A 162 6.47 13.20 8.12
C VAL A 162 7.06 14.00 9.28
N VAL A 163 6.82 15.31 9.33
CA VAL A 163 7.28 16.16 10.44
C VAL A 163 6.64 15.74 11.76
N ILE A 164 5.34 15.43 11.78
CA ILE A 164 4.65 14.95 12.98
C ILE A 164 5.26 13.63 13.47
N LEU A 165 5.49 12.67 12.57
CA LEU A 165 6.09 11.38 12.93
C LEU A 165 7.54 11.51 13.36
N ALA A 166 8.33 12.36 12.71
CA ALA A 166 9.71 12.63 13.10
C ALA A 166 9.79 13.31 14.47
N GLY A 167 8.92 14.30 14.72
CA GLY A 167 8.83 14.96 16.03
C GLY A 167 8.40 13.99 17.13
N PHE A 168 7.39 13.16 16.87
CA PHE A 168 6.97 12.08 17.77
C PHE A 168 8.13 11.13 18.07
N ALA A 169 8.88 10.73 17.05
CA ALA A 169 10.00 9.82 17.21
C ALA A 169 11.13 10.44 18.05
N VAL A 170 11.51 11.70 17.78
CA VAL A 170 12.55 12.42 18.55
C VAL A 170 12.16 12.58 20.01
N ILE A 171 10.93 13.04 20.29
CA ILE A 171 10.47 13.24 21.66
C ILE A 171 10.30 11.88 22.35
N GLY A 172 9.76 10.88 21.65
CA GLY A 172 9.53 9.57 22.22
C GLY A 172 10.79 8.80 22.59
N PHE A 173 11.94 9.07 21.94
CA PHE A 173 13.23 8.56 22.39
C PHE A 173 13.64 9.09 23.76
N ILE A 174 13.25 10.31 24.13
CA ILE A 174 13.61 10.92 25.42
C ILE A 174 12.88 10.19 26.57
N TYR A 175 11.67 9.70 26.31
CA TYR A 175 10.81 9.01 27.29
C TYR A 175 10.83 7.48 27.13
N LEU A 176 11.72 6.96 26.28
CA LEU A 176 11.83 5.54 26.01
C LEU A 176 12.30 4.82 27.28
N ASP A 177 11.60 3.75 27.65
CA ASP A 177 11.98 2.85 28.72
C ASP A 177 12.75 1.65 28.13
N PRO A 178 14.09 1.55 28.32
CA PRO A 178 14.88 0.48 27.75
C PRO A 178 14.50 -0.90 28.30
N GLU A 179 13.91 -0.98 29.49
CA GLU A 179 13.50 -2.26 30.08
C GLU A 179 12.36 -2.90 29.28
N LYS A 180 11.49 -2.09 28.66
CA LYS A 180 10.43 -2.57 27.76
C LYS A 180 10.94 -3.09 26.43
N LEU A 181 12.24 -2.95 26.13
CA LEU A 181 12.85 -3.52 24.93
C LEU A 181 13.47 -4.91 25.19
N VAL A 182 13.47 -5.39 26.43
CA VAL A 182 14.18 -6.61 26.85
C VAL A 182 13.18 -7.67 27.37
N PRO A 183 13.29 -8.94 26.93
CA PRO A 183 14.21 -9.45 25.90
C PRO A 183 13.81 -8.97 24.51
N PHE A 184 14.78 -8.61 23.66
CA PHE A 184 14.48 -8.06 22.33
C PHE A 184 13.84 -9.08 21.38
N PHE A 185 14.18 -10.36 21.52
CA PHE A 185 13.63 -11.46 20.73
C PHE A 185 12.56 -12.24 21.52
N ASP A 186 11.61 -11.54 22.12
CA ASP A 186 10.54 -12.13 22.95
C ASP A 186 9.59 -13.05 22.17
N GLN A 187 9.33 -12.75 20.89
CA GLN A 187 8.55 -13.60 19.97
C GLN A 187 9.40 -14.51 19.06
N GLY A 188 10.72 -14.55 19.31
CA GLY A 188 11.67 -15.30 18.49
C GLY A 188 11.83 -14.81 17.05
N LEU A 189 12.69 -15.47 16.28
CA LEU A 189 12.98 -15.08 14.89
C LEU A 189 11.80 -15.30 13.94
N GLY A 190 10.95 -16.29 14.22
CA GLY A 190 9.74 -16.56 13.45
C GLY A 190 8.80 -15.36 13.47
N GLY A 191 8.52 -14.81 14.66
CA GLY A 191 7.64 -13.65 14.82
C GLY A 191 8.09 -12.42 14.02
N ILE A 192 9.40 -12.20 13.90
CA ILE A 192 9.98 -11.10 13.10
C ILE A 192 9.66 -11.26 11.61
N LEU A 193 9.88 -12.46 11.05
CA LEU A 193 9.63 -12.74 9.64
C LEU A 193 8.14 -12.64 9.31
N LEU A 194 7.28 -13.12 10.22
CA LEU A 194 5.83 -13.02 10.09
C LEU A 194 5.35 -11.57 10.17
N GLY A 195 5.85 -10.82 11.16
CA GLY A 195 5.61 -9.39 11.27
C GLY A 195 6.02 -8.67 9.99
N ALA A 196 7.20 -8.97 9.44
CA ALA A 196 7.72 -8.36 8.21
C ALA A 196 6.84 -8.67 6.99
N ALA A 197 6.36 -9.91 6.87
CA ALA A 197 5.50 -10.33 5.78
C ALA A 197 4.11 -9.67 5.85
N LEU A 198 3.53 -9.57 7.06
CA LEU A 198 2.20 -9.00 7.26
C LEU A 198 2.17 -7.49 7.07
N ILE A 199 3.22 -6.78 7.48
CA ILE A 199 3.32 -5.31 7.31
C ILE A 199 3.76 -4.88 5.91
N PHE A 200 4.07 -5.82 5.02
CA PHE A 200 4.73 -5.50 3.76
C PHE A 200 3.95 -4.50 2.90
N VAL A 201 2.61 -4.55 2.95
CA VAL A 201 1.72 -3.55 2.33
C VAL A 201 2.09 -2.10 2.69
N ALA A 202 2.65 -1.85 3.87
CA ALA A 202 3.09 -0.51 4.28
C ALA A 202 4.22 0.09 3.42
N TYR A 203 4.89 -0.75 2.62
CA TYR A 203 5.94 -0.33 1.69
C TYR A 203 5.47 -0.23 0.24
N GLU A 204 4.23 -0.57 -0.08
CA GLU A 204 3.73 -0.62 -1.47
C GLU A 204 3.83 0.72 -2.21
N GLY A 205 3.64 1.84 -1.51
CA GLY A 205 3.49 3.16 -2.14
C GLY A 205 4.64 3.65 -3.04
N PHE A 206 5.85 3.07 -2.99
CA PHE A 206 6.91 3.43 -3.95
C PHE A 206 6.57 3.02 -5.39
N GLU A 207 5.71 2.01 -5.59
CA GLU A 207 5.27 1.53 -6.91
C GLU A 207 4.50 2.61 -7.69
N LEU A 208 3.86 3.55 -6.98
CA LEU A 208 3.10 4.64 -7.58
C LEU A 208 4.00 5.58 -8.39
N ILE A 209 5.27 5.73 -8.01
CA ILE A 209 6.23 6.64 -8.66
C ILE A 209 6.42 6.30 -10.16
N PRO A 210 6.78 5.06 -10.57
CA PRO A 210 6.88 4.70 -11.98
C PRO A 210 5.63 4.96 -12.82
N ASN A 211 4.44 4.90 -12.23
CA ASN A 211 3.19 5.16 -12.96
C ASN A 211 3.07 6.63 -13.41
N ALA A 212 3.78 7.54 -12.74
CA ALA A 212 3.84 8.96 -13.07
C ALA A 212 4.98 9.32 -14.03
N ILE A 213 5.67 8.35 -14.66
CA ILE A 213 6.87 8.62 -15.46
C ILE A 213 6.67 9.64 -16.59
N ASN A 214 5.49 9.64 -17.22
CA ASN A 214 5.14 10.60 -18.28
C ASN A 214 4.92 12.01 -17.77
N ASP A 215 4.63 12.15 -16.48
CA ASP A 215 4.38 13.41 -15.80
C ASP A 215 5.66 13.95 -15.13
N MET A 216 6.82 13.26 -15.22
CA MET A 216 8.08 13.67 -14.60
C MET A 216 8.83 14.74 -15.41
N GLU A 217 9.50 15.66 -14.70
CA GLU A 217 10.42 16.62 -15.30
C GLU A 217 11.62 15.95 -15.96
N ASN A 218 12.31 15.07 -15.23
CA ASN A 218 13.49 14.34 -15.70
C ASN A 218 13.43 12.85 -15.29
N PRO A 219 12.73 12.00 -16.06
CA PRO A 219 12.58 10.58 -15.75
C PRO A 219 13.90 9.84 -15.54
N GLU A 220 14.90 10.09 -16.39
CA GLU A 220 16.19 9.38 -16.37
C GLU A 220 16.96 9.58 -15.07
N ARG A 221 16.92 10.80 -14.54
CA ARG A 221 17.58 11.15 -13.29
C ARG A 221 16.72 10.82 -12.08
N ASP A 222 15.44 11.16 -12.13
CA ASP A 222 14.62 11.29 -10.93
C ASP A 222 13.91 9.99 -10.55
N LEU A 223 13.48 9.15 -11.52
CA LEU A 223 12.71 7.93 -11.24
C LEU A 223 13.39 7.01 -10.21
N GLY A 224 14.62 6.59 -10.50
CA GLY A 224 15.35 5.69 -9.61
C GLY A 224 15.70 6.34 -8.27
N ARG A 225 16.09 7.62 -8.28
CA ARG A 225 16.44 8.36 -7.08
C ARG A 225 15.23 8.56 -6.17
N SER A 226 14.06 8.88 -6.71
CA SER A 226 12.85 9.08 -5.92
C SER A 226 12.36 7.79 -5.30
N ILE A 227 12.40 6.66 -6.01
CA ILE A 227 12.04 5.35 -5.45
C ILE A 227 12.93 5.01 -4.25
N ILE A 228 14.26 5.04 -4.43
CA ILE A 228 15.22 4.71 -3.37
C ILE A 228 15.07 5.68 -2.19
N THR A 229 15.02 6.98 -2.45
CA THR A 229 14.92 8.01 -1.41
C THR A 229 13.61 7.86 -0.62
N ALA A 230 12.49 7.61 -1.29
CA ALA A 230 11.21 7.41 -0.62
C ALA A 230 11.23 6.17 0.27
N ILE A 231 11.79 5.05 -0.20
CA ILE A 231 11.90 3.82 0.59
C ILE A 231 12.77 4.06 1.83
N LEU A 232 13.94 4.68 1.66
CA LEU A 232 14.87 4.94 2.78
C LEU A 232 14.26 5.88 3.84
N ILE A 233 13.61 6.97 3.41
CA ILE A 233 12.92 7.88 4.34
C ILE A 233 11.83 7.14 5.10
N THR A 234 10.97 6.39 4.39
CA THR A 234 9.89 5.64 5.00
C THR A 234 10.41 4.59 5.97
N THR A 235 11.42 3.79 5.58
CA THR A 235 12.01 2.78 6.45
C THR A 235 12.59 3.43 7.72
N LEU A 236 13.30 4.55 7.59
CA LEU A 236 13.82 5.26 8.75
C LEU A 236 12.68 5.70 9.68
N VAL A 237 11.63 6.32 9.14
CA VAL A 237 10.45 6.73 9.93
C VAL A 237 9.82 5.52 10.62
N TYR A 238 9.58 4.43 9.91
CA TYR A 238 8.94 3.23 10.44
C TYR A 238 9.73 2.57 11.55
N VAL A 239 11.04 2.41 11.36
CA VAL A 239 11.94 1.83 12.38
C VAL A 239 11.97 2.71 13.61
N THR A 240 12.10 4.03 13.43
CA THR A 240 12.19 4.95 14.57
C THR A 240 10.88 4.99 15.36
N VAL A 241 9.75 5.09 14.65
CA VAL A 241 8.42 5.09 15.25
C VAL A 241 8.12 3.77 15.96
N SER A 242 8.52 2.62 15.40
CA SER A 242 8.31 1.33 16.03
C SER A 242 9.15 1.14 17.29
N VAL A 243 10.41 1.59 17.32
CA VAL A 243 11.25 1.58 18.54
C VAL A 243 10.57 2.40 19.64
N VAL A 244 10.09 3.60 19.32
CA VAL A 244 9.40 4.46 20.27
C VAL A 244 8.09 3.82 20.75
N ALA A 245 7.30 3.22 19.87
CA ALA A 245 6.05 2.58 20.24
C ALA A 245 6.26 1.39 21.19
N VAL A 246 7.20 0.49 20.88
CA VAL A 246 7.56 -0.65 21.74
C VAL A 246 8.11 -0.16 23.08
N GLY A 247 8.99 0.85 23.08
CA GLY A 247 9.60 1.39 24.28
C GLY A 247 8.64 2.20 25.19
N ASN A 248 7.42 2.50 24.73
CA ASN A 248 6.44 3.28 25.50
C ASN A 248 5.17 2.49 25.86
N LEU A 249 4.79 1.48 25.07
CA LEU A 249 3.58 0.68 25.28
C LEU A 249 3.86 -0.63 26.01
N THR A 250 2.89 -1.09 26.80
CA THR A 250 2.90 -2.45 27.37
C THR A 250 2.21 -3.45 26.44
N PRO A 251 2.50 -4.76 26.55
CA PRO A 251 1.80 -5.79 25.77
C PRO A 251 0.27 -5.73 25.91
N ALA A 252 -0.24 -5.43 27.11
CA ALA A 252 -1.67 -5.26 27.36
C ALA A 252 -2.26 -4.07 26.58
N GLN A 253 -1.54 -2.94 26.52
CA GLN A 253 -1.96 -1.79 25.72
C GLN A 253 -1.94 -2.08 24.22
N ILE A 254 -0.95 -2.84 23.74
CA ILE A 254 -0.86 -3.24 22.33
C ILE A 254 -2.01 -4.19 21.94
N GLN A 255 -2.39 -5.10 22.84
CA GLN A 255 -3.53 -5.99 22.61
C GLN A 255 -4.86 -5.22 22.62
N GLN A 256 -5.02 -4.27 23.54
CA GLN A 256 -6.26 -3.51 23.68
C GLN A 256 -6.43 -2.42 22.60
N TYR A 257 -5.33 -1.79 22.17
CA TYR A 257 -5.33 -0.58 21.35
C TYR A 257 -4.53 -0.71 20.06
N GLY A 258 -4.26 -1.94 19.60
CA GLY A 258 -3.39 -2.23 18.47
C GLY A 258 -3.72 -1.44 17.19
N GLU A 259 -5.01 -1.24 16.91
CA GLU A 259 -5.49 -0.54 15.71
C GLU A 259 -5.16 0.96 15.65
N TYR A 260 -4.88 1.57 16.80
CA TYR A 260 -4.48 2.98 16.92
C TYR A 260 -3.30 3.16 17.88
N ALA A 261 -2.44 2.13 17.94
CA ALA A 261 -1.35 2.02 18.90
C ALA A 261 -0.44 3.24 18.93
N LEU A 262 -0.20 3.88 17.77
CA LEU A 262 0.65 5.05 17.69
C LEU A 262 0.09 6.26 18.45
N ALA A 263 -1.23 6.47 18.43
CA ALA A 263 -1.84 7.56 19.20
C ALA A 263 -1.76 7.29 20.70
N VAL A 264 -1.92 6.02 21.12
CA VAL A 264 -1.74 5.63 22.52
C VAL A 264 -0.30 5.77 22.95
N ALA A 265 0.66 5.41 22.10
CA ALA A 265 2.09 5.58 22.38
C ALA A 265 2.48 7.06 22.59
N ALA A 266 1.71 8.00 22.05
CA ALA A 266 1.92 9.44 22.28
C ALA A 266 1.36 9.94 23.61
N GLN A 267 0.49 9.19 24.29
CA GLN A 267 -0.10 9.63 25.56
C GLN A 267 0.92 9.74 26.71
N PRO A 268 1.81 8.75 26.94
CA PRO A 268 2.83 8.88 27.99
C PRO A 268 3.80 10.04 27.76
N ILE A 269 3.99 10.44 26.50
CA ILE A 269 5.00 11.42 26.07
C ILE A 269 4.43 12.85 26.07
N LEU A 270 3.24 13.03 25.50
CA LEU A 270 2.64 14.33 25.16
C LEU A 270 1.20 14.49 25.70
N GLY A 271 0.75 13.54 26.53
CA GLY A 271 -0.60 13.51 27.09
C GLY A 271 -1.70 13.44 26.01
N LYS A 272 -2.88 13.99 26.34
CA LYS A 272 -4.03 14.02 25.42
C LYS A 272 -3.73 14.79 24.12
N ALA A 273 -2.89 15.82 24.18
CA ALA A 273 -2.51 16.60 23.00
C ALA A 273 -1.73 15.74 22.00
N GLY A 274 -0.81 14.90 22.48
CA GLY A 274 -0.09 13.92 21.65
C GLY A 274 -1.03 12.94 20.95
N PHE A 275 -1.96 12.37 21.72
CA PHE A 275 -2.97 11.46 21.17
C PHE A 275 -3.76 12.11 20.03
N VAL A 276 -4.30 13.31 20.26
CA VAL A 276 -5.09 14.04 19.26
C VAL A 276 -4.26 14.40 18.04
N LEU A 277 -3.01 14.85 18.24
CA LEU A 277 -2.12 15.21 17.14
C LEU A 277 -1.84 14.01 16.23
N ILE A 278 -1.47 12.86 16.80
CA ILE A 278 -1.21 11.63 16.03
C ILE A 278 -2.49 11.11 15.39
N ALA A 279 -3.64 11.16 16.08
CA ALA A 279 -4.90 10.73 15.51
C ALA A 279 -5.32 11.58 14.31
N LEU A 280 -5.21 12.90 14.40
CA LEU A 280 -5.47 13.79 13.27
C LEU A 280 -4.48 13.54 12.12
N ALA A 281 -3.19 13.33 12.43
CA ALA A 281 -2.19 12.99 11.42
C ALA A 281 -2.54 11.68 10.69
N ALA A 282 -3.00 10.66 11.43
CA ALA A 282 -3.47 9.40 10.86
C ALA A 282 -4.68 9.61 9.95
N LEU A 283 -5.69 10.38 10.39
CA LEU A 283 -6.90 10.67 9.61
C LEU A 283 -6.58 11.41 8.30
N PHE A 284 -5.76 12.46 8.34
CA PHE A 284 -5.35 13.18 7.13
C PHE A 284 -4.47 12.31 6.22
N SER A 285 -3.58 11.50 6.80
CA SER A 285 -2.71 10.60 6.06
C SER A 285 -3.53 9.56 5.29
N THR A 286 -4.44 8.85 5.96
CA THR A 286 -5.25 7.80 5.33
C THR A 286 -6.25 8.38 4.34
N ALA A 287 -6.86 9.53 4.65
CA ALA A 287 -7.74 10.25 3.71
C ALA A 287 -7.00 10.62 2.41
N SER A 288 -5.80 11.19 2.51
CA SER A 288 -4.99 11.54 1.33
C SER A 288 -4.61 10.30 0.52
N ALA A 289 -4.26 9.19 1.20
CA ALA A 289 -3.88 7.95 0.56
C ALA A 289 -5.06 7.26 -0.16
N ILE A 290 -6.26 7.26 0.46
CA ILE A 290 -7.49 6.78 -0.19
C ILE A 290 -7.74 7.55 -1.49
N ASN A 291 -7.62 8.88 -1.46
CA ASN A 291 -7.83 9.70 -2.66
C ASN A 291 -6.84 9.35 -3.78
N ALA A 292 -5.55 9.27 -3.45
CA ALA A 292 -4.49 8.98 -4.41
C ALA A 292 -4.65 7.57 -5.02
N THR A 293 -4.88 6.55 -4.18
CA THR A 293 -5.07 5.17 -4.62
C THR A 293 -6.34 5.00 -5.43
N LEU A 294 -7.47 5.59 -5.01
CA LEU A 294 -8.75 5.49 -5.74
C LEU A 294 -8.64 6.13 -7.14
N PHE A 295 -8.04 7.31 -7.23
CA PHE A 295 -7.80 8.00 -8.50
C PHE A 295 -6.87 7.20 -9.42
N GLY A 296 -5.73 6.73 -8.89
CA GLY A 296 -4.75 5.95 -9.63
C GLY A 296 -5.32 4.63 -10.14
N THR A 297 -6.00 3.88 -9.28
CA THR A 297 -6.60 2.58 -9.62
C THR A 297 -7.69 2.72 -10.67
N ALA A 298 -8.54 3.75 -10.59
CA ALA A 298 -9.58 3.98 -11.59
C ALA A 298 -9.00 4.30 -12.98
N ARG A 299 -7.86 5.03 -13.04
CA ARG A 299 -7.11 5.27 -14.29
C ARG A 299 -6.46 3.99 -14.82
N LEU A 300 -5.85 3.19 -13.94
CA LEU A 300 -5.27 1.90 -14.32
C LEU A 300 -6.34 0.97 -14.90
N SER A 301 -7.49 0.83 -14.25
CA SER A 301 -8.61 0.04 -14.77
C SER A 301 -9.08 0.55 -16.13
N TYR A 302 -9.14 1.86 -16.34
CA TYR A 302 -9.48 2.43 -17.65
C TYR A 302 -8.47 2.01 -18.74
N VAL A 303 -7.18 2.04 -18.44
CA VAL A 303 -6.11 1.62 -19.38
C VAL A 303 -6.22 0.14 -19.69
N MET A 304 -6.40 -0.71 -18.68
CA MET A 304 -6.58 -2.16 -18.86
C MET A 304 -7.83 -2.48 -19.69
N ALA A 305 -8.93 -1.76 -19.46
CA ALA A 305 -10.16 -1.91 -20.24
C ALA A 305 -9.97 -1.51 -21.70
N ARG A 306 -9.18 -0.47 -21.98
CA ARG A 306 -8.80 -0.09 -23.35
C ARG A 306 -7.96 -1.15 -24.06
N GLN A 307 -7.17 -1.93 -23.30
CA GLN A 307 -6.38 -3.04 -23.80
C GLN A 307 -7.17 -4.37 -23.87
N LYS A 308 -8.49 -4.33 -23.66
CA LYS A 308 -9.39 -5.50 -23.64
C LYS A 308 -9.06 -6.52 -22.53
N GLU A 309 -8.44 -6.07 -21.44
CA GLU A 309 -8.14 -6.89 -20.25
C GLU A 309 -9.19 -6.76 -19.14
N LEU A 310 -10.08 -5.78 -19.24
CA LEU A 310 -11.25 -5.62 -18.36
C LEU A 310 -12.52 -5.45 -19.20
N PRO A 311 -13.71 -5.66 -18.61
CA PRO A 311 -14.98 -5.40 -19.28
C PRO A 311 -15.04 -3.99 -19.90
N PRO A 312 -15.60 -3.83 -21.11
CA PRO A 312 -15.66 -2.54 -21.80
C PRO A 312 -16.32 -1.41 -21.00
N ALA A 313 -17.20 -1.75 -20.04
CA ALA A 313 -17.84 -0.79 -19.15
C ALA A 313 -16.83 0.10 -18.37
N PHE A 314 -15.64 -0.42 -18.06
CA PHE A 314 -14.57 0.34 -17.40
C PHE A 314 -13.94 1.42 -18.29
N THR A 315 -14.26 1.45 -19.60
CA THR A 315 -13.89 2.55 -20.51
C THR A 315 -14.86 3.74 -20.46
N LEU A 316 -16.02 3.59 -19.80
CA LEU A 316 -17.02 4.64 -19.74
C LEU A 316 -16.54 5.81 -18.87
N LYS A 317 -16.64 7.02 -19.43
CA LYS A 317 -16.25 8.26 -18.75
C LYS A 317 -17.44 9.19 -18.56
N SER A 318 -17.43 9.95 -17.47
CA SER A 318 -18.40 11.01 -17.22
C SER A 318 -18.14 12.22 -18.11
N ARG A 319 -19.03 13.21 -18.10
CA ARG A 319 -18.84 14.51 -18.78
C ARG A 319 -17.54 15.23 -18.37
N ARG A 320 -16.99 14.90 -17.19
CA ARG A 320 -15.75 15.47 -16.65
C ARG A 320 -14.52 14.61 -16.94
N ASN A 321 -14.60 13.66 -17.88
CA ASN A 321 -13.52 12.77 -18.29
C ASN A 321 -13.01 11.83 -17.16
N VAL A 322 -13.90 11.51 -16.22
CA VAL A 322 -13.61 10.62 -15.07
C VAL A 322 -14.16 9.21 -15.35
N PRO A 323 -13.37 8.13 -15.16
CA PRO A 323 -13.84 6.74 -15.34
C PRO A 323 -14.77 6.32 -14.19
N TRP A 324 -16.03 6.71 -14.27
CA TRP A 324 -17.00 6.60 -13.16
C TRP A 324 -17.35 5.15 -12.80
N VAL A 325 -17.39 4.24 -13.78
CA VAL A 325 -17.67 2.82 -13.52
C VAL A 325 -16.56 2.20 -12.67
N SER A 326 -15.30 2.49 -13.01
CA SER A 326 -14.14 2.03 -12.23
C SER A 326 -14.24 2.53 -10.79
N LEU A 327 -14.49 3.84 -10.61
CA LEU A 327 -14.63 4.42 -9.27
C LEU A 327 -15.74 3.76 -8.45
N LEU A 328 -16.94 3.58 -9.02
CA LEU A 328 -18.06 2.98 -8.30
C LEU A 328 -17.78 1.54 -7.91
N ILE A 329 -17.30 0.70 -8.83
CA ILE A 329 -17.06 -0.72 -8.56
C ILE A 329 -15.95 -0.88 -7.53
N ILE A 330 -14.83 -0.18 -7.70
CA ILE A 330 -13.69 -0.23 -6.78
C ILE A 330 -14.13 0.20 -5.38
N THR A 331 -14.83 1.33 -5.26
CA THR A 331 -15.32 1.82 -3.95
C THR A 331 -16.33 0.84 -3.34
N LEU A 332 -17.27 0.29 -4.13
CA LEU A 332 -18.27 -0.65 -3.61
C LEU A 332 -17.63 -1.93 -3.08
N VAL A 333 -16.71 -2.53 -3.83
CA VAL A 333 -15.98 -3.74 -3.41
C VAL A 333 -15.15 -3.44 -2.15
N THR A 334 -14.47 -2.30 -2.11
CA THR A 334 -13.71 -1.86 -0.93
C THR A 334 -14.61 -1.66 0.29
N LEU A 335 -15.79 -1.06 0.10
CA LEU A 335 -16.75 -0.79 1.17
C LEU A 335 -17.31 -2.08 1.76
N VAL A 336 -17.63 -3.08 0.92
CA VAL A 336 -18.04 -4.40 1.38
C VAL A 336 -16.89 -5.08 2.11
N PHE A 337 -15.68 -5.08 1.53
CA PHE A 337 -14.55 -5.77 2.12
C PHE A 337 -14.17 -5.21 3.50
N VAL A 338 -14.06 -3.89 3.63
CA VAL A 338 -13.65 -3.25 4.90
C VAL A 338 -14.68 -3.40 6.02
N ASN A 339 -15.98 -3.55 5.69
CA ASN A 339 -17.02 -3.72 6.69
C ASN A 339 -17.27 -5.18 7.11
N VAL A 340 -16.78 -6.15 6.33
CA VAL A 340 -16.95 -7.58 6.61
C VAL A 340 -15.67 -8.20 7.16
N ALA A 341 -14.50 -7.74 6.72
CA ALA A 341 -13.21 -8.26 7.17
C ALA A 341 -12.65 -7.47 8.35
N ASN A 342 -11.81 -8.12 9.15
CA ASN A 342 -11.02 -7.46 10.19
C ASN A 342 -9.68 -6.93 9.63
N LEU A 343 -9.00 -6.09 10.42
CA LEU A 343 -7.71 -5.49 10.04
C LEU A 343 -6.66 -6.52 9.60
N GLN A 344 -6.61 -7.65 10.28
CA GLN A 344 -5.64 -8.70 10.02
C GLN A 344 -5.87 -9.38 8.67
N ILE A 345 -7.12 -9.69 8.33
CA ILE A 345 -7.52 -10.21 7.02
C ILE A 345 -7.16 -9.21 5.92
N ILE A 346 -7.50 -7.93 6.13
CA ILE A 346 -7.22 -6.87 5.15
C ILE A 346 -5.71 -6.72 4.92
N ALA A 347 -4.92 -6.66 5.99
CA ALA A 347 -3.47 -6.52 5.92
C ALA A 347 -2.80 -7.74 5.28
N ALA A 348 -3.18 -8.96 5.69
CA ALA A 348 -2.65 -10.19 5.11
C ALA A 348 -3.00 -10.32 3.63
N PHE A 349 -4.22 -9.95 3.25
CA PHE A 349 -4.66 -9.96 1.87
C PHE A 349 -3.87 -8.99 0.98
N ALA A 350 -3.74 -7.74 1.41
CA ALA A 350 -2.99 -6.72 0.68
C ALA A 350 -1.50 -7.11 0.59
N SER A 351 -0.88 -7.48 1.72
CA SER A 351 0.52 -7.89 1.76
C SER A 351 0.81 -9.13 0.91
N SER A 352 -0.06 -10.16 0.96
CA SER A 352 0.08 -11.33 0.10
C SER A 352 0.08 -10.95 -1.38
N THR A 353 -0.82 -10.04 -1.77
CA THR A 353 -0.99 -9.64 -3.17
C THR A 353 0.24 -8.91 -3.68
N PHE A 354 0.75 -7.94 -2.90
CA PHE A 354 1.92 -7.17 -3.29
C PHE A 354 3.23 -7.96 -3.17
N LEU A 355 3.36 -8.86 -2.20
CA LEU A 355 4.51 -9.77 -2.13
C LEU A 355 4.58 -10.68 -3.36
N LEU A 356 3.45 -11.26 -3.76
CA LEU A 356 3.38 -12.06 -4.98
C LEU A 356 3.71 -11.22 -6.22
N LEU A 357 3.12 -10.03 -6.35
CA LEU A 357 3.40 -9.11 -7.45
C LEU A 357 4.89 -8.76 -7.53
N PHE A 358 5.50 -8.43 -6.40
CA PHE A 358 6.90 -8.02 -6.35
C PHE A 358 7.85 -9.17 -6.62
N ALA A 359 7.52 -10.39 -6.18
CA ALA A 359 8.24 -11.58 -6.59
C ALA A 359 8.23 -11.70 -8.13
N LEU A 360 7.06 -11.53 -8.77
CA LEU A 360 6.94 -11.60 -10.23
C LEU A 360 7.67 -10.45 -10.95
N VAL A 361 7.64 -9.23 -10.43
CA VAL A 361 8.37 -8.09 -11.01
C VAL A 361 9.88 -8.28 -10.87
N ASN A 362 10.36 -8.80 -9.74
CA ASN A 362 11.75 -9.18 -9.59
C ASN A 362 12.15 -10.32 -10.54
N ALA A 363 11.29 -11.31 -10.75
CA ALA A 363 11.51 -12.35 -11.76
C ALA A 363 11.59 -11.76 -13.18
N ALA A 364 10.72 -10.80 -13.52
CA ALA A 364 10.78 -10.07 -14.79
C ALA A 364 12.09 -9.27 -14.94
N ALA A 365 12.50 -8.54 -13.91
CA ALA A 365 13.77 -7.81 -13.90
C ALA A 365 14.98 -8.76 -14.03
N PHE A 366 14.95 -9.92 -13.36
CA PHE A 366 15.99 -10.93 -13.50
C PHE A 366 16.05 -11.50 -14.93
N LYS A 367 14.89 -11.78 -15.54
CA LYS A 367 14.79 -12.26 -16.92
C LYS A 367 15.34 -11.23 -17.91
N LEU A 368 15.04 -9.96 -17.70
CA LEU A 368 15.43 -8.83 -18.57
C LEU A 368 16.75 -8.16 -18.16
N ARG A 369 17.47 -8.69 -17.16
CA ARG A 369 18.62 -8.04 -16.49
C ARG A 369 19.69 -7.48 -17.44
N HIS A 370 19.96 -8.18 -18.54
CA HIS A 370 20.93 -7.78 -19.55
C HIS A 370 20.43 -6.61 -20.43
N GLN A 371 19.12 -6.51 -20.66
CA GLN A 371 18.51 -5.43 -21.44
C GLN A 371 18.37 -4.14 -20.62
N ILE A 372 18.08 -4.26 -19.32
CA ILE A 372 17.88 -3.13 -18.42
C ILE A 372 19.17 -2.69 -17.69
N GLY A 373 20.29 -3.39 -17.94
CA GLY A 373 21.59 -3.10 -17.34
C GLY A 373 21.62 -3.23 -15.82
N LEU A 374 20.92 -4.21 -15.26
CA LEU A 374 20.85 -4.47 -13.81
C LEU A 374 21.68 -5.71 -13.45
N PHE A 375 22.53 -5.60 -12.43
CA PHE A 375 23.28 -6.76 -11.93
C PHE A 375 22.31 -7.80 -11.36
N GLY A 376 22.36 -9.03 -11.89
CA GLY A 376 21.35 -10.06 -11.65
C GLY A 376 21.16 -10.48 -10.20
N LEU A 377 22.15 -10.24 -9.33
CA LEU A 377 22.04 -10.52 -7.89
C LEU A 377 20.90 -9.72 -7.24
N TRP A 378 20.74 -8.44 -7.58
CA TRP A 378 19.73 -7.57 -6.96
C TRP A 378 18.29 -8.05 -7.17
N PRO A 379 17.81 -8.27 -8.42
CA PRO A 379 16.48 -8.79 -8.64
C PRO A 379 16.33 -10.23 -8.13
N MET A 380 17.41 -11.04 -8.08
CA MET A 380 17.35 -12.38 -7.51
C MET A 380 17.13 -12.33 -5.99
N LEU A 381 17.85 -11.47 -5.26
CA LEU A 381 17.64 -11.27 -3.82
C LEU A 381 16.25 -10.71 -3.53
N GLY A 382 15.77 -9.77 -4.36
CA GLY A 382 14.41 -9.24 -4.26
C GLY A 382 13.35 -10.32 -4.47
N LEU A 383 13.53 -11.17 -5.49
CA LEU A 383 12.65 -12.32 -5.76
C LEU A 383 12.61 -13.29 -4.58
N VAL A 384 13.78 -13.73 -4.10
CA VAL A 384 13.87 -14.67 -2.99
C VAL A 384 13.28 -14.07 -1.71
N GLY A 385 13.58 -12.80 -1.41
CA GLY A 385 13.04 -12.11 -0.24
C GLY A 385 11.52 -11.98 -0.27
N ALA A 386 10.95 -11.51 -1.38
CA ALA A 386 9.51 -11.37 -1.55
C ALA A 386 8.80 -12.74 -1.52
N ALA A 387 9.33 -13.74 -2.23
CA ALA A 387 8.76 -15.09 -2.26
C ALA A 387 8.85 -15.77 -0.88
N ALA A 388 9.97 -15.63 -0.16
CA ALA A 388 10.14 -16.19 1.17
C ALA A 388 9.17 -15.55 2.17
N ALA A 389 9.03 -14.21 2.16
CA ALA A 389 8.05 -13.51 2.99
C ALA A 389 6.62 -13.94 2.65
N TRP A 390 6.30 -14.10 1.36
CA TRP A 390 4.99 -14.58 0.93
C TRP A 390 4.68 -16.00 1.42
N VAL A 391 5.62 -16.94 1.26
CA VAL A 391 5.47 -18.32 1.74
C VAL A 391 5.34 -18.34 3.26
N MET A 392 6.15 -17.55 3.98
CA MET A 392 6.06 -17.45 5.45
C MET A 392 4.69 -16.93 5.90
N LEU A 393 4.14 -15.94 5.22
CA LEU A 393 2.78 -15.46 5.47
C LEU A 393 1.77 -16.60 5.29
N LEU A 394 1.81 -17.33 4.17
CA LEU A 394 0.87 -18.44 3.92
C LEU A 394 0.98 -19.56 4.94
N VAL A 395 2.20 -19.90 5.36
CA VAL A 395 2.46 -20.91 6.40
C VAL A 395 1.88 -20.47 7.74
N ASP A 396 2.04 -19.21 8.12
CA ASP A 396 1.43 -18.67 9.34
C ASP A 396 -0.09 -18.66 9.30
N LEU A 397 -0.67 -18.21 8.18
CA LEU A 397 -2.11 -18.23 8.00
C LEU A 397 -2.66 -19.66 8.08
N TYR A 398 -1.93 -20.66 7.58
CA TYR A 398 -2.32 -22.06 7.68
C TYR A 398 -2.31 -22.59 9.13
N HIS A 399 -1.30 -22.23 9.92
CA HIS A 399 -1.12 -22.76 11.28
C HIS A 399 -1.90 -21.99 12.35
N HIS A 400 -2.00 -20.67 12.23
CA HIS A 400 -2.52 -19.80 13.30
C HIS A 400 -3.80 -19.06 12.92
N GLN A 401 -4.09 -18.86 11.63
CA GLN A 401 -5.21 -18.00 11.17
C GLN A 401 -5.94 -18.58 9.95
N GLN A 402 -6.49 -19.78 10.10
CA GLN A 402 -7.14 -20.49 8.99
C GLN A 402 -8.29 -19.70 8.37
N GLU A 403 -9.03 -18.92 9.16
CA GLU A 403 -10.08 -18.04 8.66
C GLU A 403 -9.50 -17.05 7.63
N THR A 404 -8.42 -16.35 7.97
CA THR A 404 -7.73 -15.41 7.08
C THR A 404 -7.20 -16.09 5.82
N LEU A 405 -6.68 -17.32 5.93
CA LEU A 405 -6.25 -18.10 4.77
C LEU A 405 -7.42 -18.39 3.81
N TRP A 406 -8.57 -18.81 4.34
CA TRP A 406 -9.76 -19.08 3.53
C TRP A 406 -10.26 -17.83 2.82
N TRP A 407 -10.29 -16.69 3.50
CA TRP A 407 -10.60 -15.40 2.88
C TRP A 407 -9.69 -15.13 1.69
N LEU A 408 -8.37 -15.27 1.86
CA LEU A 408 -7.38 -15.05 0.82
C LEU A 408 -7.58 -16.00 -0.36
N LEU A 409 -7.78 -17.30 -0.11
CA LEU A 409 -8.02 -18.30 -1.14
C LEU A 409 -9.32 -18.06 -1.91
N ILE A 410 -10.41 -17.69 -1.21
CA ILE A 410 -11.69 -17.34 -1.85
C ILE A 410 -11.52 -16.11 -2.72
N PHE A 411 -10.87 -15.05 -2.22
CA PHE A 411 -10.65 -13.84 -3.02
C PHE A 411 -9.82 -14.13 -4.27
N TYR A 412 -8.68 -14.82 -4.14
CA TYR A 412 -7.87 -15.16 -5.31
C TYR A 412 -8.60 -16.10 -6.26
N GLY A 413 -9.38 -17.06 -5.74
CA GLY A 413 -10.22 -17.95 -6.53
C GLY A 413 -11.30 -17.20 -7.31
N VAL A 414 -11.99 -16.24 -6.68
CA VAL A 414 -12.99 -15.38 -7.33
C VAL A 414 -12.35 -14.53 -8.41
N VAL A 415 -11.20 -13.91 -8.14
CA VAL A 415 -10.49 -13.08 -9.11
C VAL A 415 -10.03 -13.91 -10.31
N ALA A 416 -9.40 -15.06 -10.07
CA ALA A 416 -8.99 -15.97 -11.13
C ALA A 416 -10.20 -16.50 -11.92
N GLY A 417 -11.31 -16.82 -11.25
CA GLY A 417 -12.55 -17.26 -11.87
C GLY A 417 -13.18 -16.20 -12.77
N VAL A 418 -13.25 -14.94 -12.30
CA VAL A 418 -13.75 -13.81 -13.08
C VAL A 418 -12.88 -13.58 -14.32
N GLU A 419 -11.57 -13.63 -14.18
CA GLU A 419 -10.66 -13.46 -15.32
C GLU A 419 -10.75 -14.62 -16.31
N LEU A 420 -10.83 -15.87 -15.85
CA LEU A 420 -11.02 -17.02 -16.75
C LEU A 420 -12.32 -16.92 -17.55
N LEU A 421 -13.43 -16.53 -16.90
CA LEU A 421 -14.71 -16.31 -17.56
C LEU A 421 -14.64 -15.17 -18.58
N PHE A 422 -13.90 -14.10 -18.28
CA PHE A 422 -13.72 -12.97 -19.19
C PHE A 422 -12.82 -13.32 -20.37
N SER A 423 -11.70 -13.99 -20.12
CA SER A 423 -10.74 -14.46 -21.12
C SER A 423 -11.37 -15.43 -22.12
N GLN A 424 -12.22 -16.36 -21.67
CA GLN A 424 -12.99 -17.24 -22.55
C GLN A 424 -13.92 -16.47 -23.50
N ARG A 425 -14.59 -15.42 -23.01
CA ARG A 425 -15.43 -14.54 -23.84
C ARG A 425 -14.63 -13.74 -24.86
N ARG A 426 -13.40 -13.34 -24.51
CA ARG A 426 -12.48 -12.63 -25.41
C ARG A 426 -12.00 -13.51 -26.56
N ILE A 427 -11.64 -14.78 -26.28
CA ILE A 427 -11.20 -15.74 -27.31
C ILE A 427 -12.37 -16.05 -28.26
N GLY A 428 -13.56 -16.35 -27.72
CA GLY A 428 -14.75 -16.64 -28.54
C GLY A 428 -15.30 -15.46 -29.35
N ALA A 429 -14.89 -14.22 -29.05
CA ALA A 429 -15.20 -13.05 -29.87
C ALA A 429 -14.15 -12.84 -30.99
N SER A 430 -12.88 -13.13 -30.73
CA SER A 430 -11.81 -13.08 -31.73
C SER A 430 -11.96 -14.14 -32.82
N ASP A 431 -12.49 -15.32 -32.49
CA ASP A 431 -12.76 -16.41 -33.45
C ASP A 431 -14.02 -16.14 -34.32
N LYS A 432 -14.80 -15.10 -34.02
CA LYS A 432 -15.97 -14.68 -34.81
C LYS A 432 -15.69 -13.48 -35.72
N GLU A 433 -14.55 -12.81 -35.54
CA GLU A 433 -14.10 -11.68 -36.37
C GLU A 433 -13.08 -12.10 -37.45
N ASN A 434 -12.66 -13.36 -37.46
CA ASN A 434 -11.96 -14.03 -38.57
C ASN A 434 -12.92 -14.96 -39.30
#